data_AF-E3MVF7-F1
#
_entry.id   AF-E3MVF7-F1
#
_cell.length_a   1.000
_cell.length_b   1.000
_cell.length_c   1.000
_cell.angle_alpha   90.00
_cell.angle_beta   90.00
_cell.angle_gamma   90.00
#
_symmetry.space_group_name_H-M   'P 1'
#
loop_
_entity.id
_entity.type
_entity.pdbx_description
1 polymer ?
#
loop_
_entity_poly.entity_id
_entity_poly.type
_entity_poly.pdbx_seq_one_letter_code
_entity_poly.pdbx_strand_id
1 'polypeptide(L)'
;MVPSVNGLKKAPKSCLVCGITKASTHFGAVVCMACASFFRRTVSFNIRFLCRFSNQCRIAQDLRFICRSCRFDKCEAVGMQRHMVQAKRNDNKLPKYVLESRKEGVREVVRGYITSAYNTPGKSSILESSPEETSSEVGELERFSTILNVKHEELMLYYVKEIKNAMASREAAEVDLSETTLQQFISTKQRTDSLAVDICTMCPGTDLLETADIDILFRYCSFASLWMDSAWISASRQDLVNTEKSESEDILTAFIHQFQAAITTQLARLQLDIFEYAALKSFCIWKLGILDSTLTLKVVAGEQYFGITSALSNYYQVAKNMAPFEMATRLADITLLIAPIFNVYQDMLKVYHTLQIEDRFKEE
;
A
#
# COMPACT_ATOMS: atom_id res chain seq x y z
N MET A 1 12.18 -37.71 -60.89
CA MET A 1 11.30 -37.21 -59.81
C MET A 1 12.13 -37.10 -58.54
N VAL A 2 12.46 -35.88 -58.11
CA VAL A 2 13.20 -35.63 -56.86
C VAL A 2 12.19 -35.06 -55.85
N PRO A 3 11.92 -35.71 -54.71
CA PRO A 3 11.03 -35.14 -53.71
C PRO A 3 11.77 -34.13 -52.84
N SER A 4 11.18 -32.95 -52.85
CA SER A 4 11.33 -31.75 -52.02
C SER A 4 11.93 -31.91 -50.62
N VAL A 5 12.82 -30.97 -50.29
CA VAL A 5 13.40 -30.71 -48.97
C VAL A 5 12.31 -30.30 -47.98
N ASN A 6 12.00 -31.16 -47.01
CA ASN A 6 11.10 -30.84 -45.91
C ASN A 6 11.85 -30.04 -44.82
N GLY A 7 11.32 -28.85 -44.53
CA GLY A 7 11.83 -27.96 -43.48
C GLY A 7 11.82 -28.64 -42.11
N LEU A 8 13.01 -28.79 -41.52
CA LEU A 8 13.20 -29.09 -40.10
C LEU A 8 12.59 -27.94 -39.29
N LYS A 9 11.37 -28.13 -38.78
CA LYS A 9 10.79 -27.27 -37.74
C LYS A 9 11.74 -27.30 -36.54
N LYS A 10 12.57 -26.26 -36.37
CA LYS A 10 13.40 -26.06 -35.19
C LYS A 10 12.51 -26.18 -33.96
N ALA A 11 12.87 -27.07 -33.02
CA ALA A 11 12.21 -27.16 -31.73
C ALA A 11 12.14 -25.77 -31.08
N PRO A 12 11.01 -25.39 -30.45
CA PRO A 12 10.89 -24.10 -29.79
C PRO A 12 11.97 -23.99 -28.71
N LYS A 13 12.83 -22.98 -28.85
CA LYS A 13 13.92 -22.74 -27.89
C LYS A 13 13.32 -22.30 -26.56
N SER A 14 13.63 -23.03 -25.49
CA SER A 14 13.29 -22.63 -24.12
C SER A 14 14.30 -21.63 -23.56
N CYS A 15 13.84 -20.77 -22.64
CA CYS A 15 14.68 -19.80 -21.96
C CYS A 15 15.64 -20.51 -20.99
N LEU A 16 16.95 -20.30 -21.15
CA LEU A 16 17.96 -20.93 -20.28
C LEU A 16 17.89 -20.45 -18.81
N VAL A 17 17.23 -19.31 -18.55
CA VAL A 17 17.05 -18.77 -17.20
C VAL A 17 15.80 -19.34 -16.52
N CYS A 18 14.60 -19.12 -17.09
CA CYS A 18 13.32 -19.47 -16.46
C CYS A 18 12.56 -20.63 -17.12
N GLY A 19 13.01 -21.16 -18.25
CA GLY A 19 12.42 -22.35 -18.89
C GLY A 19 11.24 -22.10 -19.84
N ILE A 20 10.75 -20.86 -20.00
CA ILE A 20 9.62 -20.56 -20.90
C ILE A 20 9.95 -20.84 -22.37
N THR A 21 9.01 -21.41 -23.12
CA THR A 21 9.21 -21.98 -24.48
C THR A 21 9.35 -20.95 -25.62
N LYS A 22 9.25 -19.65 -25.30
CA LYS A 22 9.37 -18.54 -26.26
C LYS A 22 10.66 -17.75 -26.01
N ALA A 23 11.80 -18.31 -26.40
CA ALA A 23 13.11 -17.68 -26.22
C ALA A 23 13.84 -17.39 -27.55
N SER A 24 14.62 -16.31 -27.54
CA SER A 24 15.50 -15.87 -28.63
C SER A 24 16.85 -15.41 -28.06
N THR A 25 17.85 -15.21 -28.91
CA THR A 25 19.17 -14.79 -28.44
C THR A 25 19.15 -13.32 -28.02
N HIS A 26 19.50 -13.02 -26.77
CA HIS A 26 19.66 -11.67 -26.23
C HIS A 26 20.90 -11.60 -25.33
N PHE A 27 21.72 -10.55 -25.50
CA PHE A 27 22.92 -10.30 -24.70
C PHE A 27 23.89 -11.49 -24.60
N GLY A 28 23.96 -12.35 -25.62
CA GLY A 28 24.86 -13.51 -25.66
C GLY A 28 24.23 -14.86 -25.31
N ALA A 29 22.98 -14.91 -24.82
CA ALA A 29 22.33 -16.16 -24.41
C ALA A 29 20.90 -16.33 -24.98
N VAL A 30 20.42 -17.57 -25.06
CA VAL A 30 19.03 -17.88 -25.47
C VAL A 30 18.09 -17.69 -24.28
N VAL A 31 17.35 -16.58 -24.26
CA VAL A 31 16.48 -16.20 -23.14
C VAL A 31 15.15 -15.63 -23.63
N CYS A 32 14.14 -15.60 -22.76
CA CYS A 32 12.88 -14.93 -23.07
C CYS A 32 13.00 -13.41 -22.94
N MET A 33 12.05 -12.69 -23.55
CA MET A 33 12.00 -11.23 -23.53
C MET A 33 11.97 -10.67 -22.09
N ALA A 34 11.31 -11.35 -21.16
CA ALA A 34 11.24 -10.94 -19.76
C ALA A 34 12.62 -11.01 -19.07
N CYS A 35 13.39 -12.09 -19.28
CA CYS A 35 14.74 -12.21 -18.74
C CYS A 35 15.73 -11.24 -19.42
N ALA A 36 15.58 -11.02 -20.73
CA ALA A 36 16.34 -10.01 -21.46
C ALA A 36 16.11 -8.59 -20.90
N SER A 37 14.85 -8.20 -20.71
CA SER A 37 14.51 -6.88 -20.15
C SER A 37 14.92 -6.73 -18.69
N PHE A 38 14.82 -7.80 -17.90
CA PHE A 38 15.34 -7.85 -16.53
C PHE A 38 16.85 -7.58 -16.50
N PHE A 39 17.64 -8.36 -17.23
CA PHE A 39 19.10 -8.21 -17.31
C PHE A 39 19.51 -6.80 -17.77
N ARG A 40 18.88 -6.29 -18.84
CA ARG A 40 19.14 -4.93 -19.35
C ARG A 40 18.94 -3.88 -18.27
N ARG A 41 17.81 -3.90 -17.54
CA ARG A 41 17.54 -2.91 -16.48
C ARG A 41 18.54 -3.01 -15.34
N THR A 42 18.84 -4.22 -14.89
CA THR A 42 19.80 -4.45 -13.80
C THR A 42 21.18 -3.91 -14.14
N VAL A 43 21.66 -4.16 -15.36
CA VAL A 43 22.97 -3.66 -15.82
C VAL A 43 22.94 -2.15 -16.09
N SER A 44 21.93 -1.64 -16.81
CA SER A 44 21.84 -0.20 -17.15
C SER A 44 21.74 0.70 -15.92
N PHE A 45 21.13 0.22 -14.84
CA PHE A 45 20.91 0.99 -13.62
C PHE A 45 21.89 0.63 -12.49
N ASN A 46 22.84 -0.28 -12.76
CA ASN A 46 23.79 -0.78 -11.78
C ASN A 46 23.12 -1.24 -10.47
N ILE A 47 22.12 -2.12 -10.60
CA ILE A 47 21.34 -2.63 -9.47
C ILE A 47 21.97 -3.93 -8.96
N ARG A 48 22.22 -4.00 -7.65
CA ARG A 48 22.62 -5.21 -6.95
C ARG A 48 21.44 -5.77 -6.17
N PHE A 49 21.11 -7.06 -6.35
CA PHE A 49 20.07 -7.72 -5.58
C PHE A 49 20.66 -8.57 -4.45
N LEU A 50 19.97 -8.67 -3.33
CA LEU A 50 20.32 -9.57 -2.22
C LEU A 50 19.38 -10.79 -2.22
N CYS A 51 19.93 -11.98 -1.98
CA CYS A 51 19.13 -13.18 -1.77
C CYS A 51 18.77 -13.35 -0.28
N ARG A 52 17.58 -13.91 0.02
CA ARG A 52 17.12 -14.25 1.39
C ARG A 52 17.59 -15.63 1.82
N PHE A 53 17.97 -16.46 0.86
CA PHE A 53 18.48 -17.79 1.11
C PHE A 53 19.98 -17.83 0.73
N SER A 54 20.53 -19.00 0.47
CA SER A 54 21.95 -19.24 0.21
C SER A 54 22.39 -18.95 -1.24
N ASN A 55 21.75 -18.00 -1.94
CA ASN A 55 21.96 -17.78 -3.39
C ASN A 55 21.69 -19.03 -4.28
N GLN A 56 20.91 -19.99 -3.80
CA GLN A 56 20.62 -21.25 -4.50
C GLN A 56 19.12 -21.40 -4.87
N CYS A 57 18.40 -20.29 -5.05
CA CYS A 57 16.98 -20.34 -5.38
C CYS A 57 16.75 -21.00 -6.74
N ARG A 58 15.78 -21.91 -6.82
CA ARG A 58 15.32 -22.47 -8.10
C ARG A 58 14.65 -21.38 -8.93
N ILE A 59 15.01 -21.30 -10.21
CA ILE A 59 14.46 -20.34 -11.18
C ILE A 59 13.70 -21.13 -12.26
N ALA A 60 12.38 -21.03 -12.25
CA ALA A 60 11.48 -21.74 -13.17
C ALA A 60 10.20 -20.92 -13.45
N GLN A 61 9.52 -21.22 -14.55
CA GLN A 61 8.37 -20.46 -15.06
C GLN A 61 7.09 -20.61 -14.22
N ASP A 62 6.96 -21.72 -13.52
CA ASP A 62 5.84 -22.11 -12.65
C ASP A 62 5.89 -21.41 -11.28
N LEU A 63 7.00 -20.75 -10.96
CA LEU A 63 7.15 -20.02 -9.72
C LEU A 63 6.52 -18.63 -9.85
N ARG A 64 5.42 -18.42 -9.10
CA ARG A 64 4.72 -17.12 -8.95
C ARG A 64 5.67 -15.98 -8.55
N PHE A 65 6.76 -16.30 -7.84
CA PHE A 65 7.82 -15.37 -7.46
C PHE A 65 9.21 -15.95 -7.70
N ILE A 66 9.98 -15.29 -8.56
CA ILE A 66 11.35 -15.67 -8.88
C ILE A 66 12.31 -14.73 -8.13
N CYS A 67 13.21 -15.29 -7.31
CA CYS A 67 14.26 -14.54 -6.59
C CYS A 67 15.09 -13.70 -7.57
N ARG A 68 15.14 -12.37 -7.36
CA ARG A 68 15.81 -11.44 -8.28
C ARG A 68 17.33 -11.58 -8.28
N SER A 69 17.94 -11.83 -7.12
CA SER A 69 19.38 -12.11 -7.00
C SER A 69 19.75 -13.39 -7.77
N CYS A 70 19.20 -14.54 -7.39
CA CYS A 70 19.51 -15.80 -8.08
C CYS A 70 19.10 -15.80 -9.55
N ARG A 71 18.06 -15.04 -9.93
CA ARG A 71 17.71 -14.86 -11.35
C ARG A 71 18.80 -14.11 -12.10
N PHE A 72 19.37 -13.05 -11.51
CA PHE A 72 20.45 -12.29 -12.13
C PHE A 72 21.73 -13.11 -12.19
N ASP A 73 22.09 -13.81 -11.12
CA ASP A 73 23.23 -14.73 -11.09
C ASP A 73 23.07 -15.80 -12.19
N LYS A 74 21.85 -16.34 -12.35
CA LYS A 74 21.56 -17.30 -13.42
C LYS A 74 21.63 -16.67 -14.81
N CYS A 75 21.24 -15.40 -14.99
CA CYS A 75 21.44 -14.69 -16.26
C CYS A 75 22.93 -14.63 -16.64
N GLU A 76 23.80 -14.31 -15.69
CA GLU A 76 25.25 -14.29 -15.92
C GLU A 76 25.81 -15.70 -16.17
N ALA A 77 25.35 -16.69 -15.39
CA ALA A 77 25.78 -18.08 -15.52
C ALA A 77 25.42 -18.71 -16.87
N VAL A 78 24.30 -18.32 -17.49
CA VAL A 78 23.93 -18.78 -18.85
C VAL A 78 24.63 -18.00 -19.97
N GLY A 79 25.54 -17.08 -19.63
CA GLY A 79 26.38 -16.36 -20.58
C GLY A 79 25.83 -15.01 -21.05
N MET A 80 24.91 -14.38 -20.30
CA MET A 80 24.51 -13.01 -20.63
C MET A 80 25.63 -12.02 -20.28
N GLN A 81 26.04 -11.19 -21.23
CA GLN A 81 27.22 -10.33 -21.11
C GLN A 81 26.85 -8.88 -20.86
N ARG A 82 27.36 -8.30 -19.75
CA ARG A 82 27.06 -6.92 -19.34
C ARG A 82 27.46 -5.88 -20.40
N HIS A 83 28.60 -6.07 -21.07
CA HIS A 83 29.11 -5.13 -22.08
C HIS A 83 28.24 -5.04 -23.35
N MET A 84 27.37 -6.03 -23.61
CA MET A 84 26.40 -5.99 -24.71
C MET A 84 25.18 -5.11 -24.39
N VAL A 85 25.05 -4.64 -23.14
CA VAL A 85 24.05 -3.66 -22.75
C VAL A 85 24.59 -2.27 -23.06
N GLN A 86 24.07 -1.64 -24.11
CA GLN A 86 24.44 -0.27 -24.47
C GLN A 86 24.13 0.70 -23.32
N ALA A 87 25.13 1.45 -22.86
CA ALA A 87 24.93 2.56 -21.93
C ALA A 87 24.16 3.68 -22.64
N LYS A 88 22.93 3.98 -22.22
CA LYS A 88 22.20 5.14 -22.75
C LYS A 88 22.73 6.43 -22.12
N ARG A 89 23.02 7.42 -22.97
CA ARG A 89 23.46 8.79 -22.66
C ARG A 89 22.34 9.75 -22.16
N ASN A 90 21.12 9.29 -21.91
CA ASN A 90 20.01 10.17 -21.51
C ASN A 90 19.54 9.87 -20.08
N ASP A 91 19.82 10.78 -19.16
CA ASP A 91 19.34 10.76 -17.77
C ASP A 91 17.81 10.94 -17.64
N ASN A 92 17.11 11.37 -18.70
CA ASN A 92 15.68 11.69 -18.65
C ASN A 92 14.71 10.49 -18.60
N LYS A 93 15.19 9.24 -18.48
CA LYS A 93 14.34 8.03 -18.35
C LYS A 93 14.86 7.03 -17.31
N LEU A 94 15.57 7.50 -16.30
CA LEU A 94 15.92 6.69 -15.15
C LEU A 94 14.73 6.65 -14.17
N PRO A 95 14.44 5.49 -13.54
CA PRO A 95 13.50 5.46 -12.44
C PRO A 95 13.90 6.48 -11.37
N LYS A 96 12.94 7.19 -10.77
CA LYS A 96 13.20 8.27 -9.78
C LYS A 96 14.19 7.84 -8.69
N TYR A 97 14.04 6.63 -8.15
CA TYR A 97 14.96 6.07 -7.14
C TYR A 97 16.42 5.97 -7.62
N VAL A 98 16.67 5.68 -8.91
CA VAL A 98 18.04 5.64 -9.46
C VAL A 98 18.60 7.05 -9.64
N LEU A 99 17.74 8.02 -9.99
CA LEU A 99 18.13 9.42 -10.11
C LEU A 99 18.49 10.01 -8.74
N GLU A 100 17.70 9.69 -7.72
CA GLU A 100 17.89 10.15 -6.35
C GLU A 100 19.18 9.59 -5.74
N SER A 101 19.39 8.27 -5.81
CA SER A 101 20.66 7.65 -5.39
C SER A 101 21.88 8.24 -6.11
N ARG A 102 21.76 8.57 -7.41
CA ARG A 102 22.84 9.21 -8.16
C ARG A 102 23.12 10.65 -7.74
N LYS A 103 22.09 11.42 -7.36
CA LYS A 103 22.25 12.78 -6.80
C LYS A 103 22.97 12.75 -5.46
N GLU A 104 22.76 11.70 -4.69
CA GLU A 104 23.42 11.44 -3.40
C GLU A 104 24.83 10.83 -3.55
N GLY A 105 25.35 10.69 -4.78
CA GLY A 105 26.68 10.15 -5.04
C GLY A 105 26.78 8.62 -5.02
N VAL A 106 25.67 7.91 -4.81
CA VAL A 106 25.61 6.44 -4.76
C VAL A 106 25.58 5.88 -6.19
N ARG A 107 26.63 5.14 -6.56
CA ARG A 107 26.81 4.58 -7.91
C ARG A 107 26.16 3.21 -8.11
N GLU A 108 26.00 2.42 -7.05
CA GLU A 108 25.39 1.09 -7.07
C GLU A 108 24.11 1.09 -6.23
N VAL A 109 22.99 0.67 -6.83
CA VAL A 109 21.69 0.63 -6.14
C VAL A 109 21.44 -0.78 -5.59
N VAL A 110 21.41 -0.94 -4.28
CA VAL A 110 21.20 -2.26 -3.63
C VAL A 110 19.70 -2.51 -3.38
N ARG A 111 19.20 -3.71 -3.66
CA ARG A 111 17.80 -4.12 -3.47
C ARG A 111 17.67 -5.49 -2.79
N GLY A 112 16.87 -5.57 -1.73
CA GLY A 112 16.61 -6.80 -0.96
C GLY A 112 15.80 -7.90 -1.70
N TYR A 113 15.75 -9.09 -1.08
CA TYR A 113 15.20 -10.32 -1.67
C TYR A 113 13.73 -10.24 -2.04
N ILE A 114 12.90 -9.60 -1.22
CA ILE A 114 11.57 -9.08 -1.57
C ILE A 114 11.33 -7.92 -0.61
N THR A 115 10.82 -6.81 -1.10
CA THR A 115 10.13 -5.81 -0.28
C THR A 115 8.92 -6.51 0.36
N SER A 116 9.08 -7.16 1.52
CA SER A 116 8.00 -7.57 2.44
C SER A 116 8.58 -8.07 3.77
N ALA A 117 8.18 -7.37 4.83
CA ALA A 117 8.64 -7.41 6.20
C ALA A 117 7.90 -8.43 7.10
N TYR A 118 8.14 -9.73 6.89
CA TYR A 118 7.76 -10.73 7.90
C TYR A 118 8.89 -11.74 8.13
N ASN A 119 9.77 -11.37 9.07
CA ASN A 119 10.31 -12.22 10.16
C ASN A 119 11.29 -11.40 11.03
N THR A 120 10.96 -11.21 12.31
CA THR A 120 11.87 -10.75 13.39
C THR A 120 12.78 -11.91 13.87
N PRO A 121 13.77 -11.68 14.75
CA PRO A 121 15.17 -11.98 14.50
C PRO A 121 15.65 -13.30 15.12
N GLY A 122 16.45 -14.07 14.37
CA GLY A 122 17.13 -15.26 14.85
C GLY A 122 18.58 -15.29 14.34
N LYS A 123 19.52 -15.24 15.27
CA LYS A 123 20.99 -15.13 15.13
C LYS A 123 21.61 -16.03 14.04
N SER A 124 22.59 -15.48 13.32
CA SER A 124 23.86 -16.15 12.93
C SER A 124 24.85 -15.06 12.46
N SER A 125 25.70 -14.56 13.36
CA SER A 125 27.10 -14.96 13.57
C SER A 125 28.09 -14.28 12.60
N ILE A 126 28.69 -13.17 13.03
CA ILE A 126 30.09 -12.81 12.75
C ILE A 126 30.67 -12.17 14.04
N LEU A 127 31.95 -12.44 14.24
CA LEU A 127 32.76 -12.40 15.45
C LEU A 127 33.01 -11.01 16.05
N GLU A 128 33.42 -11.07 17.31
CA GLU A 128 33.82 -10.00 18.23
C GLU A 128 34.90 -9.04 17.68
N SER A 129 34.68 -7.75 17.92
CA SER A 129 35.69 -6.84 18.48
C SER A 129 34.96 -5.71 19.23
N SER A 130 35.33 -5.51 20.49
CA SER A 130 34.69 -4.63 21.48
C SER A 130 34.93 -3.12 21.23
N PRO A 131 34.42 -2.19 22.08
CA PRO A 131 33.57 -1.09 21.64
C PRO A 131 34.27 0.27 21.67
N GLU A 132 34.01 1.11 20.66
CA GLU A 132 34.15 2.56 20.82
C GLU A 132 32.84 3.25 20.46
N GLU A 133 32.42 4.10 21.39
CA GLU A 133 31.18 4.83 21.42
C GLU A 133 31.07 5.80 20.24
N THR A 134 30.02 5.67 19.45
CA THR A 134 29.42 6.80 18.72
C THR A 134 27.94 6.50 18.51
N SER A 135 27.16 6.93 19.49
CA SER A 135 25.70 6.95 19.47
C SER A 135 25.21 8.07 18.56
N SER A 136 24.70 7.76 17.36
CA SER A 136 23.68 8.60 16.67
C SER A 136 23.14 8.09 15.32
N GLU A 137 23.72 7.10 14.63
CA GLU A 137 23.26 6.78 13.25
C GLU A 137 22.23 5.64 13.12
N VAL A 138 21.95 4.88 14.19
CA VAL A 138 21.05 3.70 14.11
C VAL A 138 19.56 4.07 14.12
N GLY A 139 19.20 5.28 14.57
CA GLY A 139 17.81 5.71 14.73
C GLY A 139 17.09 6.19 13.46
N GLU A 140 17.82 6.58 12.41
CA GLU A 140 17.22 7.14 11.18
C GLU A 140 16.74 6.05 10.21
N LEU A 141 17.41 4.88 10.16
CA LEU A 141 17.02 3.77 9.28
C LEU A 141 15.72 3.06 9.70
N GLU A 142 15.35 3.09 10.99
CA GLU A 142 14.11 2.44 11.48
C GLU A 142 12.82 3.21 11.12
N ARG A 143 12.93 4.46 10.64
CA ARG A 143 11.77 5.35 10.39
C ARG A 143 11.46 5.59 8.93
N PHE A 144 12.04 4.80 8.02
CA PHE A 144 11.84 4.93 6.59
C PHE A 144 11.33 3.63 5.98
N SER A 145 10.15 3.67 5.33
CA SER A 145 9.67 2.51 4.58
C SER A 145 10.33 2.50 3.20
N THR A 146 11.12 1.45 2.94
CA THR A 146 11.74 1.25 1.62
C THR A 146 10.71 0.88 0.55
N ILE A 147 9.58 0.28 0.94
CA ILE A 147 8.52 -0.14 0.01
C ILE A 147 7.69 1.06 -0.42
N LEU A 148 7.25 1.86 0.56
CA LEU A 148 6.46 3.06 0.31
C LEU A 148 7.32 4.24 -0.15
N ASN A 149 8.64 4.14 0.02
CA ASN A 149 9.62 5.17 -0.29
C ASN A 149 9.30 6.52 0.39
N VAL A 150 8.99 6.46 1.69
CA VAL A 150 8.58 7.62 2.49
C VAL A 150 8.97 7.41 3.95
N LYS A 151 9.28 8.51 4.65
CA LYS A 151 9.48 8.47 6.11
C LYS A 151 8.14 8.21 6.80
N HIS A 152 8.16 7.49 7.92
CA HIS A 152 6.95 7.18 8.70
C HIS A 152 6.23 8.46 9.16
N GLU A 153 6.99 9.48 9.58
CA GLU A 153 6.44 10.78 9.98
C GLU A 153 5.76 11.51 8.80
N GLU A 154 6.37 11.49 7.61
CA GLU A 154 5.79 12.06 6.39
C GLU A 154 4.52 11.30 5.96
N LEU A 155 4.50 9.98 6.11
CA LEU A 155 3.33 9.15 5.85
C LEU A 155 2.18 9.49 6.81
N MET A 156 2.47 9.71 8.08
CA MET A 156 1.47 10.20 9.04
C MET A 156 0.93 11.57 8.64
N LEU A 157 1.81 12.50 8.27
CA LEU A 157 1.43 13.84 7.84
C LEU A 157 0.59 13.84 6.55
N TYR A 158 0.79 12.87 5.67
CA TYR A 158 -0.07 12.65 4.51
C TYR A 158 -1.53 12.41 4.95
N TYR A 159 -1.81 11.46 5.85
CA TYR A 159 -3.18 11.22 6.32
C TYR A 159 -3.77 12.39 7.10
N VAL A 160 -2.95 13.07 7.91
CA VAL A 160 -3.37 14.30 8.60
C VAL A 160 -3.79 15.38 7.60
N LYS A 161 -3.07 15.53 6.48
CA LYS A 161 -3.43 16.46 5.41
C LYS A 161 -4.74 16.06 4.73
N GLU A 162 -4.93 14.78 4.44
CA GLU A 162 -6.18 14.28 3.83
C GLU A 162 -7.39 14.54 4.73
N ILE A 163 -7.25 14.37 6.04
CA ILE A 163 -8.31 14.69 7.01
C ILE A 163 -8.63 16.19 7.00
N LYS A 164 -7.61 17.05 6.99
CA LYS A 164 -7.81 18.51 6.90
C LYS A 164 -8.51 18.92 5.61
N ASN A 165 -8.16 18.30 4.48
CA ASN A 165 -8.82 18.53 3.21
C ASN A 165 -10.30 18.11 3.26
N ALA A 166 -10.60 16.96 3.88
CA ALA A 166 -11.98 16.49 4.08
C ALA A 166 -12.81 17.44 4.96
N MET A 167 -12.22 17.95 6.05
CA MET A 167 -12.85 18.96 6.91
C MET A 167 -13.17 20.25 6.13
N ALA A 168 -12.18 20.80 5.41
CA ALA A 168 -12.37 22.01 4.60
C ALA A 168 -13.41 21.81 3.48
N SER A 169 -13.40 20.65 2.81
CA SER A 169 -14.39 20.31 1.79
C SER A 169 -15.81 20.24 2.35
N ARG A 170 -15.97 19.84 3.61
CA ARG A 170 -17.28 19.81 4.31
C ARG A 170 -17.74 21.21 4.70
N GLU A 171 -16.84 22.05 5.20
CA GLU A 171 -17.15 23.43 5.58
C GLU A 171 -17.55 24.29 4.36
N ALA A 172 -16.98 24.00 3.19
CA ALA A 172 -17.32 24.66 1.94
C ALA A 172 -18.61 24.14 1.29
N ALA A 173 -19.21 23.06 1.80
CA ALA A 173 -20.42 22.48 1.22
C ALA A 173 -21.66 23.27 1.66
N GLU A 174 -22.39 23.83 0.69
CA GLU A 174 -23.69 24.45 0.93
C GLU A 174 -24.76 23.35 1.09
N VAL A 175 -25.63 23.50 2.09
CA VAL A 175 -26.74 22.57 2.34
C VAL A 175 -27.99 23.15 1.67
N ASP A 176 -28.47 22.48 0.62
CA ASP A 176 -29.79 22.77 0.06
C ASP A 176 -30.86 22.11 0.93
N LEU A 177 -31.63 22.94 1.64
CA LEU A 177 -32.71 22.51 2.53
C LEU A 177 -33.91 21.94 1.77
N SER A 178 -33.96 22.05 0.44
CA SER A 178 -35.02 21.49 -0.39
C SER A 178 -34.79 20.04 -0.80
N GLU A 179 -33.58 19.51 -0.61
CA GLU A 179 -33.23 18.13 -0.97
C GLU A 179 -33.73 17.11 0.05
N THR A 180 -34.10 15.92 -0.43
CA THR A 180 -34.39 14.76 0.43
C THR A 180 -33.12 14.25 1.11
N THR A 181 -33.25 13.54 2.25
CA THR A 181 -32.11 12.92 2.97
C THR A 181 -31.23 12.06 2.05
N LEU A 182 -31.85 11.29 1.15
CA LEU A 182 -31.13 10.46 0.18
C LEU A 182 -30.35 11.29 -0.84
N GLN A 183 -30.90 12.40 -1.34
CA GLN A 183 -30.21 13.29 -2.28
C GLN A 183 -29.01 13.97 -1.64
N GLN A 184 -29.18 14.50 -0.43
CA GLN A 184 -28.10 15.11 0.36
C GLN A 184 -26.99 14.09 0.66
N PHE A 185 -27.38 12.84 0.92
CA PHE A 185 -26.43 11.75 1.10
C PHE A 185 -25.64 11.45 -0.18
N ILE A 186 -26.31 11.34 -1.34
CA ILE A 186 -25.67 11.06 -2.63
C ILE A 186 -24.72 12.20 -3.02
N SER A 187 -25.12 13.46 -2.86
CA SER A 187 -24.26 14.62 -3.17
C SER A 187 -23.02 14.65 -2.26
N THR A 188 -23.20 14.36 -0.98
CA THR A 188 -22.09 14.21 -0.02
C THR A 188 -21.16 13.06 -0.43
N LYS A 189 -21.72 11.90 -0.78
CA LYS A 189 -20.96 10.73 -1.21
C LYS A 189 -20.11 11.03 -2.45
N GLN A 190 -20.67 11.67 -3.48
CA GLN A 190 -19.94 12.02 -4.70
C GLN A 190 -18.73 12.93 -4.42
N ARG A 191 -18.91 13.92 -3.53
CA ARG A 191 -17.83 14.81 -3.10
C ARG A 191 -16.74 14.04 -2.35
N THR A 192 -17.10 13.19 -1.39
CA THR A 192 -16.14 12.40 -0.61
C THR A 192 -15.47 11.29 -1.44
N ASP A 193 -16.15 10.76 -2.46
CA ASP A 193 -15.58 9.80 -3.40
C ASP A 193 -14.46 10.42 -4.24
N SER A 194 -14.53 11.72 -4.53
CA SER A 194 -13.42 12.43 -5.18
C SER A 194 -12.18 12.46 -4.29
N LEU A 195 -12.34 12.70 -2.98
CA LEU A 195 -11.25 12.60 -2.02
C LEU A 195 -10.73 11.15 -1.88
N ALA A 196 -11.61 10.16 -1.97
CA ALA A 196 -11.20 8.75 -1.98
C ALA A 196 -10.34 8.39 -3.21
N VAL A 197 -10.66 8.95 -4.39
CA VAL A 197 -9.82 8.80 -5.60
C VAL A 197 -8.44 9.43 -5.39
N ASP A 198 -8.36 10.59 -4.74
CA ASP A 198 -7.09 11.23 -4.42
C ASP A 198 -6.22 10.32 -3.54
N ILE A 199 -6.82 9.65 -2.54
CA ILE A 199 -6.11 8.66 -1.73
C ILE A 199 -5.61 7.48 -2.60
N CYS A 200 -6.47 6.92 -3.44
CA CYS A 200 -6.10 5.80 -4.31
C CYS A 200 -4.96 6.14 -5.28
N THR A 201 -4.82 7.40 -5.66
CA THR A 201 -3.84 7.84 -6.67
C THR A 201 -2.57 8.42 -6.08
N MET A 202 -2.65 9.00 -4.88
CA MET A 202 -1.55 9.78 -4.29
C MET A 202 -0.95 9.17 -3.02
N CYS A 203 -1.62 8.19 -2.40
CA CYS A 203 -1.10 7.57 -1.19
C CYS A 203 0.18 6.76 -1.49
N PRO A 204 1.25 6.87 -0.68
CA PRO A 204 2.48 6.10 -0.90
C PRO A 204 2.22 4.59 -1.08
N GLY A 205 2.80 3.99 -2.12
CA GLY A 205 2.67 2.57 -2.44
C GLY A 205 1.47 2.21 -3.32
N THR A 206 0.53 3.11 -3.60
CA THR A 206 -0.55 2.82 -4.56
C THR A 206 -0.05 2.72 -6.00
N ASP A 207 1.09 3.32 -6.31
CA ASP A 207 1.79 3.19 -7.59
C ASP A 207 2.29 1.76 -7.89
N LEU A 208 2.33 0.90 -6.87
CA LEU A 208 2.70 -0.51 -6.98
C LEU A 208 1.50 -1.42 -7.28
N LEU A 209 0.27 -0.91 -7.14
CA LEU A 209 -0.96 -1.69 -7.20
C LEU A 209 -1.50 -1.80 -8.64
N GLU A 210 -2.14 -2.93 -8.93
CA GLU A 210 -2.85 -3.13 -10.19
C GLU A 210 -4.25 -2.52 -10.12
N THR A 211 -4.92 -2.30 -11.26
CA THR A 211 -6.26 -1.69 -11.30
C THR A 211 -7.26 -2.42 -10.39
N ALA A 212 -7.27 -3.76 -10.41
CA ALA A 212 -8.12 -4.55 -9.53
C ALA A 212 -7.84 -4.33 -8.03
N ASP A 213 -6.58 -4.10 -7.64
CA ASP A 213 -6.21 -3.78 -6.26
C ASP A 213 -6.64 -2.36 -5.87
N ILE A 214 -6.56 -1.41 -6.82
CA ILE A 214 -7.06 -0.04 -6.64
C ILE A 214 -8.57 -0.03 -6.48
N ASP A 215 -9.31 -0.87 -7.20
CA ASP A 215 -10.76 -0.98 -7.08
C ASP A 215 -11.17 -1.51 -5.69
N ILE A 216 -10.43 -2.49 -5.16
CA ILE A 216 -10.58 -2.97 -3.79
C ILE A 216 -10.29 -1.83 -2.79
N LEU A 217 -9.17 -1.13 -2.96
CA LEU A 217 -8.75 -0.04 -2.09
C LEU A 217 -9.77 1.11 -2.08
N PHE A 218 -10.32 1.45 -3.25
CA PHE A 218 -11.31 2.51 -3.40
C PHE A 218 -12.55 2.29 -2.53
N ARG A 219 -13.02 1.05 -2.37
CA ARG A 219 -14.17 0.74 -1.49
C ARG A 219 -13.90 1.16 -0.05
N TYR A 220 -12.69 0.87 0.45
CA TYR A 220 -12.28 1.25 1.80
C TYR A 220 -12.00 2.75 1.92
N CYS A 221 -11.40 3.37 0.89
CA CYS A 221 -11.20 4.82 0.85
C CYS A 221 -12.52 5.59 0.81
N SER A 222 -13.50 5.17 0.00
CA SER A 222 -14.84 5.77 -0.07
C SER A 222 -15.54 5.69 1.28
N PHE A 223 -15.54 4.51 1.90
CA PHE A 223 -16.11 4.32 3.23
C PHE A 223 -15.42 5.21 4.28
N ALA A 224 -14.09 5.24 4.32
CA ALA A 224 -13.35 6.05 5.28
C ALA A 224 -13.56 7.57 5.06
N SER A 225 -13.55 8.04 3.82
CA SER A 225 -13.74 9.46 3.49
C SER A 225 -15.17 9.95 3.74
N LEU A 226 -16.17 9.08 3.66
CA LEU A 226 -17.56 9.45 3.93
C LEU A 226 -17.92 9.23 5.40
N TRP A 227 -17.90 7.98 5.84
CA TRP A 227 -18.48 7.56 7.11
C TRP A 227 -17.57 7.86 8.29
N MET A 228 -16.28 7.47 8.19
CA MET A 228 -15.34 7.68 9.29
C MET A 228 -15.09 9.18 9.51
N ASP A 229 -14.84 9.94 8.44
CA ASP A 229 -14.60 11.39 8.56
C ASP A 229 -15.83 12.11 9.13
N SER A 230 -17.04 11.75 8.67
CA SER A 230 -18.27 12.33 9.22
C SER A 230 -18.45 12.02 10.70
N ALA A 231 -18.16 10.78 11.11
CA ALA A 231 -18.30 10.34 12.49
C ALA A 231 -17.28 11.02 13.40
N TRP A 232 -16.01 11.11 13.00
CA TRP A 232 -15.00 11.78 13.81
C TRP A 232 -15.23 13.29 13.90
N ILE A 233 -15.64 13.95 12.82
CA ILE A 233 -15.98 15.38 12.83
C ILE A 233 -17.18 15.64 13.76
N SER A 234 -18.24 14.84 13.66
CA SER A 234 -19.43 14.96 14.53
C SER A 234 -19.08 14.69 16.01
N ALA A 235 -18.29 13.64 16.28
CA ALA A 235 -17.81 13.32 17.62
C ALA A 235 -16.96 14.45 18.22
N SER A 236 -16.11 15.09 17.41
CA SER A 236 -15.24 16.19 17.84
C SER A 236 -15.99 17.47 18.16
N ARG A 237 -17.14 17.71 17.50
CA ARG A 237 -18.00 18.88 17.73
C ARG A 237 -19.04 18.68 18.84
N GLN A 238 -19.14 17.47 19.39
CA GLN A 238 -20.23 17.05 20.31
C GLN A 238 -21.64 17.23 19.71
N ASP A 239 -21.75 17.27 18.38
CA ASP A 239 -23.01 17.33 17.62
C ASP A 239 -23.65 15.93 17.58
N LEU A 240 -23.91 15.34 18.75
CA LEU A 240 -24.75 14.15 18.85
C LEU A 240 -26.19 14.61 18.70
N VAL A 241 -26.69 14.59 17.46
CA VAL A 241 -28.11 14.87 17.19
C VAL A 241 -28.92 13.81 17.92
N ASN A 242 -29.58 14.20 19.02
CA ASN A 242 -30.67 13.44 19.62
C ASN A 242 -31.81 13.43 18.62
N THR A 243 -31.75 12.51 17.67
CA THR A 243 -32.81 12.34 16.68
C THR A 243 -33.86 11.48 17.35
N GLU A 244 -34.99 12.09 17.69
CA GLU A 244 -36.16 11.37 18.17
C GLU A 244 -36.53 10.34 17.10
N LYS A 245 -36.62 9.05 17.49
CA LYS A 245 -37.00 7.98 16.58
C LYS A 245 -38.38 8.27 15.99
N SER A 246 -38.42 8.60 14.70
CA SER A 246 -39.65 8.65 13.92
C SER A 246 -40.21 7.24 13.74
N GLU A 247 -41.53 7.07 13.84
CA GLU A 247 -42.21 5.78 13.67
C GLU A 247 -42.10 5.19 12.25
N SER A 248 -41.65 5.98 11.27
CA SER A 248 -41.40 5.55 9.88
C SER A 248 -40.04 6.06 9.38
N GLU A 249 -38.97 5.55 9.98
CA GLU A 249 -37.61 5.87 9.57
C GLU A 249 -37.24 5.11 8.29
N ASP A 250 -36.75 5.83 7.27
CA ASP A 250 -36.26 5.18 6.05
C ASP A 250 -34.98 4.37 6.33
N ILE A 251 -34.67 3.41 5.45
CA ILE A 251 -33.56 2.45 5.64
C ILE A 251 -32.21 3.16 5.79
N LEU A 252 -31.99 4.28 5.08
CA LEU A 252 -30.74 5.02 5.14
C LEU A 252 -30.62 5.75 6.49
N THR A 253 -31.68 6.43 6.93
CA THR A 253 -31.72 7.15 8.20
C THR A 253 -31.54 6.18 9.37
N ALA A 254 -32.21 5.02 9.34
CA ALA A 254 -32.03 3.96 10.34
C ALA A 254 -30.58 3.46 10.40
N PHE A 255 -29.94 3.28 9.24
CA PHE A 255 -28.53 2.89 9.17
C PHE A 255 -27.59 4.00 9.69
N ILE A 256 -27.86 5.27 9.39
CA ILE A 256 -27.10 6.41 9.92
C ILE A 256 -27.14 6.41 11.45
N HIS A 257 -28.30 6.20 12.07
CA HIS A 257 -28.40 6.11 13.52
C HIS A 257 -27.69 4.90 14.10
N GLN A 258 -27.78 3.74 13.45
CA GLN A 258 -27.01 2.56 13.83
C GLN A 258 -25.50 2.83 13.77
N PHE A 259 -25.02 3.47 12.71
CA PHE A 259 -23.63 3.87 12.55
C PHE A 259 -23.19 4.80 13.67
N GLN A 260 -23.98 5.84 13.95
CA GLN A 260 -23.69 6.82 15.00
C GLN A 260 -23.59 6.15 16.38
N ALA A 261 -24.55 5.29 16.73
CA ALA A 261 -24.56 4.57 17.99
C ALA A 261 -23.37 3.61 18.14
N ALA A 262 -22.98 2.94 17.06
CA ALA A 262 -21.89 1.96 17.09
C ALA A 262 -20.49 2.60 17.07
N ILE A 263 -20.30 3.64 16.24
CA ILE A 263 -18.97 4.19 15.92
C ILE A 263 -18.80 5.60 16.48
N THR A 264 -19.70 6.54 16.16
CA THR A 264 -19.57 7.95 16.58
C THR A 264 -19.51 8.09 18.10
N THR A 265 -20.35 7.35 18.83
CA THR A 265 -20.31 7.35 20.32
C THR A 265 -18.97 6.85 20.85
N GLN A 266 -18.36 5.84 20.23
CA GLN A 266 -17.04 5.35 20.65
C GLN A 266 -15.92 6.34 20.34
N LEU A 267 -15.98 7.01 19.19
CA LEU A 267 -15.03 8.07 18.83
C LEU A 267 -15.13 9.27 19.80
N ALA A 268 -16.36 9.66 20.17
CA ALA A 268 -16.60 10.73 21.14
C ALA A 268 -16.06 10.38 22.54
N ARG A 269 -16.18 9.11 22.94
CA ARG A 269 -15.63 8.61 24.22
C ARG A 269 -14.11 8.60 24.23
N LEU A 270 -13.48 8.16 23.13
CA LEU A 270 -12.02 8.03 23.06
C LEU A 270 -11.30 9.37 22.87
N GLN A 271 -12.00 10.38 22.33
CA GLN A 271 -11.47 11.73 22.11
C GLN A 271 -10.14 11.69 21.34
N LEU A 272 -10.16 11.05 20.17
CA LEU A 272 -8.98 10.93 19.33
C LEU A 272 -8.56 12.29 18.79
N ASP A 273 -7.28 12.65 18.99
CA ASP A 273 -6.72 13.79 18.27
C ASP A 273 -6.51 13.49 16.77
N ILE A 274 -6.10 14.49 15.99
CA ILE A 274 -5.97 14.34 14.53
C ILE A 274 -4.93 13.29 14.12
N PHE A 275 -3.88 13.06 14.91
CA PHE A 275 -2.85 12.05 14.61
C PHE A 275 -3.36 10.66 14.94
N GLU A 276 -4.06 10.52 16.06
CA GLU A 276 -4.70 9.26 16.46
C GLU A 276 -5.80 8.86 15.46
N TYR A 277 -6.61 9.83 15.02
CA TYR A 277 -7.62 9.61 14.00
C TYR A 277 -7.00 9.32 12.62
N ALA A 278 -5.90 9.99 12.25
CA ALA A 278 -5.14 9.66 11.03
C ALA A 278 -4.67 8.21 11.04
N ALA A 279 -4.18 7.72 12.18
CA ALA A 279 -3.81 6.33 12.33
C ALA A 279 -5.01 5.39 12.17
N LEU A 280 -6.13 5.67 12.85
CA LEU A 280 -7.35 4.87 12.73
C LEU A 280 -7.88 4.84 11.29
N LYS A 281 -7.92 6.00 10.62
CA LYS A 281 -8.36 6.14 9.22
C LYS A 281 -7.49 5.29 8.29
N SER A 282 -6.16 5.39 8.43
CA SER A 282 -5.22 4.55 7.68
C SER A 282 -5.47 3.06 7.95
N PHE A 283 -5.60 2.67 9.23
CA PHE A 283 -5.87 1.29 9.60
C PHE A 283 -7.17 0.75 9.01
N CYS A 284 -8.20 1.58 8.86
CA CYS A 284 -9.46 1.18 8.23
C CYS A 284 -9.32 1.05 6.70
N ILE A 285 -8.60 1.98 6.06
CA ILE A 285 -8.35 1.96 4.61
C ILE A 285 -7.60 0.70 4.20
N TRP A 286 -6.55 0.35 4.96
CA TRP A 286 -5.69 -0.79 4.65
C TRP A 286 -6.14 -2.10 5.30
N LYS A 287 -7.34 -2.13 5.91
CA LYS A 287 -7.92 -3.37 6.45
C LYS A 287 -8.61 -4.17 5.35
N LEU A 288 -7.83 -4.98 4.65
CA LEU A 288 -8.25 -5.80 3.50
C LEU A 288 -9.05 -7.06 3.88
N GLY A 289 -10.02 -6.95 4.79
CA GLY A 289 -10.63 -8.11 5.44
C GLY A 289 -11.56 -8.99 4.59
N ILE A 290 -11.82 -8.67 3.31
CA ILE A 290 -12.97 -9.25 2.57
C ILE A 290 -12.66 -9.71 1.17
N LEU A 291 -11.65 -9.13 0.52
CA LEU A 291 -11.48 -9.30 -0.91
C LEU A 291 -10.21 -10.11 -1.20
N ASP A 292 -10.31 -10.99 -2.19
CA ASP A 292 -9.18 -11.70 -2.79
C ASP A 292 -8.21 -10.65 -3.35
N SER A 293 -7.27 -10.24 -2.50
CA SER A 293 -6.28 -9.21 -2.79
C SER A 293 -4.98 -9.83 -3.25
N THR A 294 -4.28 -9.13 -4.14
CA THR A 294 -2.96 -9.59 -4.57
C THR A 294 -1.97 -9.59 -3.41
N LEU A 295 -0.87 -10.34 -3.55
CA LEU A 295 0.22 -10.25 -2.58
C LEU A 295 0.76 -8.82 -2.49
N THR A 296 0.77 -8.07 -3.60
CA THR A 296 1.27 -6.70 -3.63
C THR A 296 0.43 -5.79 -2.73
N LEU A 297 -0.89 -5.87 -2.83
CA LEU A 297 -1.79 -5.08 -1.97
C LEU A 297 -1.61 -5.41 -0.50
N LYS A 298 -1.45 -6.70 -0.15
CA LYS A 298 -1.17 -7.14 1.23
C LYS A 298 0.17 -6.61 1.76
N VAL A 299 1.20 -6.54 0.90
CA VAL A 299 2.50 -5.98 1.27
C VAL A 299 2.42 -4.48 1.50
N VAL A 300 1.79 -3.73 0.58
CA VAL A 300 1.60 -2.28 0.73
C VAL A 300 0.80 -1.98 1.99
N ALA A 301 -0.28 -2.71 2.25
CA ALA A 301 -1.05 -2.61 3.48
C ALA A 301 -0.18 -2.84 4.72
N GLY A 302 0.64 -3.91 4.74
CA GLY A 302 1.53 -4.20 5.86
C GLY A 302 2.52 -3.08 6.17
N GLU A 303 3.07 -2.44 5.14
CA GLU A 303 3.98 -1.31 5.30
C GLU A 303 3.26 -0.04 5.74
N GLN A 304 2.04 0.18 5.27
CA GLN A 304 1.18 1.26 5.72
C GLN A 304 0.88 1.12 7.22
N TYR A 305 0.50 -0.08 7.67
CA TYR A 305 0.33 -0.39 9.09
C TYR A 305 1.60 -0.12 9.88
N PHE A 306 2.74 -0.68 9.45
CA PHE A 306 4.00 -0.54 10.17
C PHE A 306 4.45 0.92 10.27
N GLY A 307 4.44 1.64 9.15
CA GLY A 307 4.86 3.04 9.10
C GLY A 307 3.99 3.94 9.97
N ILE A 308 2.66 3.75 9.93
CA ILE A 308 1.73 4.53 10.73
C ILE A 308 1.84 4.20 12.22
N THR A 309 1.94 2.92 12.59
CA THR A 309 2.14 2.52 13.99
C THR A 309 3.47 3.06 14.53
N SER A 310 4.53 3.02 13.74
CA SER A 310 5.83 3.58 14.10
C SER A 310 5.77 5.11 14.30
N ALA A 311 5.14 5.83 13.37
CA ALA A 311 4.95 7.28 13.48
C ALA A 311 4.08 7.67 14.68
N LEU A 312 2.98 6.94 14.93
CA LEU A 312 2.11 7.19 16.08
C LEU A 312 2.83 6.91 17.40
N SER A 313 3.62 5.84 17.47
CA SER A 313 4.44 5.53 18.64
C SER A 313 5.46 6.64 18.91
N ASN A 314 6.09 7.18 17.85
CA ASN A 314 6.99 8.31 18.01
C ASN A 314 6.27 9.58 18.45
N TYR A 315 5.08 9.87 17.90
CA TYR A 315 4.23 10.98 18.33
C TYR A 315 3.90 10.88 19.83
N TYR A 316 3.49 9.71 20.31
CA TYR A 316 3.21 9.52 21.74
C TYR A 316 4.44 9.74 22.62
N GLN A 317 5.60 9.23 22.19
CA GLN A 317 6.83 9.36 22.95
C GLN A 317 7.33 10.82 22.99
N VAL A 318 7.37 11.50 21.83
CA VAL A 318 8.03 12.81 21.70
C VAL A 318 7.08 13.97 21.97
N ALA A 319 5.86 13.92 21.43
CA ALA A 319 4.92 15.04 21.53
C ALA A 319 4.01 14.95 22.75
N LYS A 320 3.58 13.74 23.13
CA LYS A 320 2.70 13.52 24.30
C LYS A 320 3.45 13.15 25.58
N ASN A 321 4.74 12.79 25.47
CA ASN A 321 5.57 12.34 26.59
C ASN A 321 4.92 11.19 27.40
N MET A 322 4.29 10.24 26.69
CA MET A 322 3.58 9.12 27.29
C MET A 322 4.55 8.00 27.71
N ALA A 323 4.24 7.31 28.80
CA ALA A 323 4.99 6.13 29.22
C ALA A 323 4.71 4.93 28.29
N PRO A 324 5.65 3.96 28.13
CA PRO A 324 5.47 2.82 27.20
C PRO A 324 4.18 2.02 27.41
N PHE A 325 3.76 1.84 28.67
CA PHE A 325 2.50 1.15 29.00
C PHE A 325 1.26 1.94 28.55
N GLU A 326 1.27 3.26 28.72
CA GLU A 326 0.19 4.15 28.31
C GLU A 326 0.08 4.20 26.77
N MET A 327 1.23 4.28 26.08
CA MET A 327 1.30 4.18 24.62
C MET A 327 0.67 2.89 24.10
N ALA A 328 1.03 1.74 24.70
CA ALA A 328 0.50 0.44 24.31
C ALA A 328 -1.01 0.33 24.56
N THR A 329 -1.49 0.83 25.69
CA THR A 329 -2.92 0.85 26.03
C THR A 329 -3.69 1.74 25.05
N ARG A 330 -3.18 2.93 24.74
CA ARG A 330 -3.83 3.86 23.82
C ARG A 330 -3.88 3.31 22.39
N LEU A 331 -2.81 2.67 21.92
CA LEU A 331 -2.80 1.98 20.63
C LEU A 331 -3.79 0.80 20.60
N ALA A 332 -3.92 0.05 21.70
CA ALA A 332 -4.89 -1.02 21.83
C ALA A 332 -6.34 -0.47 21.73
N ASP A 333 -6.64 0.62 22.42
CA ASP A 333 -7.96 1.27 22.36
C ASP A 333 -8.35 1.70 20.94
N ILE A 334 -7.39 2.28 20.19
CA ILE A 334 -7.60 2.66 18.78
C ILE A 334 -7.83 1.42 17.91
N THR A 335 -7.01 0.38 18.08
CA THR A 335 -7.09 -0.83 17.25
C THR A 335 -8.35 -1.67 17.53
N LEU A 336 -8.91 -1.59 18.75
CA LEU A 336 -10.18 -2.24 19.10
C LEU A 336 -11.36 -1.70 18.30
N LEU A 337 -11.33 -0.43 17.85
CA LEU A 337 -12.38 0.13 16.99
C LEU A 337 -12.44 -0.51 15.61
N ILE A 338 -11.35 -1.12 15.14
CA ILE A 338 -11.26 -1.61 13.77
C ILE A 338 -12.26 -2.76 13.53
N ALA A 339 -12.57 -3.58 14.54
CA ALA A 339 -13.55 -4.66 14.42
C ALA A 339 -15.00 -4.17 14.26
N PRO A 340 -15.56 -3.32 15.14
CA PRO A 340 -16.91 -2.78 14.97
C PRO A 340 -17.04 -1.93 13.70
N ILE A 341 -16.02 -1.14 13.33
CA ILE A 341 -16.02 -0.37 12.07
C ILE A 341 -16.21 -1.30 10.86
N PHE A 342 -15.49 -2.44 10.86
CA PHE A 342 -15.58 -3.42 9.80
C PHE A 342 -16.96 -4.09 9.72
N ASN A 343 -17.60 -4.37 10.86
CA ASN A 343 -18.95 -4.93 10.87
C ASN A 343 -19.97 -3.94 10.30
N VAL A 344 -19.88 -2.66 10.67
CA VAL A 344 -20.77 -1.62 10.14
C VAL A 344 -20.52 -1.36 8.66
N TYR A 345 -19.27 -1.49 8.19
CA TYR A 345 -18.97 -1.48 6.75
C TYR A 345 -19.71 -2.61 6.00
N GLN A 346 -19.83 -3.80 6.58
CA GLN A 346 -20.62 -4.89 5.97
C GLN A 346 -22.11 -4.60 5.92
N ASP A 347 -22.65 -3.97 6.96
CA ASP A 347 -24.04 -3.57 6.96
C ASP A 347 -24.31 -2.43 5.96
N MET A 348 -23.35 -1.49 5.81
CA MET A 348 -23.41 -0.44 4.78
C MET A 348 -23.55 -1.03 3.38
N LEU A 349 -22.76 -2.06 3.03
CA LEU A 349 -22.83 -2.68 1.71
C LEU A 349 -24.24 -3.25 1.41
N LYS A 350 -24.90 -3.84 2.41
CA LYS A 350 -26.28 -4.34 2.28
C LYS A 350 -27.29 -3.21 2.05
N VAL A 351 -27.12 -2.09 2.76
CA VAL A 351 -27.95 -0.89 2.61
C VAL A 351 -27.77 -0.28 1.22
N TYR A 352 -26.52 -0.12 0.77
CA TYR A 352 -26.22 0.41 -0.56
C TYR A 352 -26.81 -0.46 -1.67
N HIS A 353 -26.68 -1.78 -1.56
CA HIS A 353 -27.30 -2.72 -2.49
C HIS A 353 -28.82 -2.56 -2.52
N THR A 354 -29.47 -2.45 -1.36
CA THR A 354 -30.93 -2.29 -1.26
C THR A 354 -31.42 -0.97 -1.86
N LEU A 355 -30.66 0.11 -1.67
CA LEU A 355 -30.98 1.45 -2.17
C LEU A 355 -30.44 1.72 -3.59
N GLN A 356 -29.80 0.74 -4.22
CA GLN A 356 -29.14 0.86 -5.53
C GLN A 356 -28.13 2.02 -5.60
N ILE A 357 -27.43 2.27 -4.49
CA ILE A 357 -26.36 3.26 -4.42
C ILE A 357 -25.12 2.63 -5.06
N GLU A 358 -24.71 3.14 -6.21
CA GLU A 358 -23.54 2.65 -6.93
C GLU A 358 -22.24 3.07 -6.23
N ASP A 359 -21.43 2.09 -5.81
CA ASP A 359 -20.03 2.28 -5.42
C ASP A 359 -19.12 2.14 -6.66
N ARG A 360 -19.30 2.98 -7.69
CA ARG A 360 -18.53 2.96 -8.96
C ARG A 360 -18.31 1.59 -9.64
N PHE A 361 -18.97 0.52 -9.22
CA PHE A 361 -18.86 -0.82 -9.80
C PHE A 361 -20.17 -1.57 -9.66
N LYS A 362 -20.68 -2.00 -10.81
CA LYS A 362 -21.56 -3.15 -10.91
C LYS A 362 -20.69 -4.39 -10.67
N GLU A 363 -21.10 -5.24 -9.73
CA GLU A 363 -20.63 -6.61 -9.71
C GLU A 363 -21.20 -7.30 -10.96
N GLU A 364 -20.34 -7.82 -11.83
CA GLU A 364 -20.72 -8.80 -12.87
C GLU A 364 -20.47 -10.22 -12.35
#